data_AF-A0AAD1L5X1-F1
#
_entry.id   AF-A0AAD1L5X1-F1
#
_cell.length_a   1.000
_cell.length_b   1.000
_cell.length_c   1.000
_cell.angle_alpha   90.00
_cell.angle_beta   90.00
_cell.angle_gamma   90.00
#
_symmetry.space_group_name_H-M   'P 1'
#
loop_
_entity.id
_entity.type
_entity.pdbx_description
1 polymer ?
#
loop_
_entity_poly.entity_id
_entity_poly.type
_entity_poly.pdbx_seq_one_letter_code
_entity_poly.pdbx_strand_id
1 'polypeptide(L)'
;MNFASDVEDLRAAANAMAAAGMSPSLLVGHSLGGTAAIVAAADMPDIAAVATIGAPADLQHILRLFGPNDLDTIASEGEASVEIAGRPFLIRRGFLEAVEGIDVEKAIASLRRPVLVMHSPLDQVVGIDHASRIFVASRHPKSFISLDNADHLLTDVADANYAAAMVAVWASRFLPPLSADLPQIEVAEGVVATETLAGTFQLKVRSGEHTLFADEPASVGGLGTGLSPYELVSAGLAACTVMTMRLYANRKGFPLERASTTVQHEKVPDMMPPDRFTRTIVLDGPLSDDQRARILAIADRCPVDLSLIRGSDVQTELLSASQAADPARLA
;
A
#
# COMPACT_ATOMS: atom_id res chain seq x y z
N MET A 1 14.05 18.24 -13.19
CA MET A 1 14.44 17.81 -11.83
C MET A 1 15.43 18.81 -11.28
N ASN A 2 15.19 19.31 -10.07
CA ASN A 2 16.09 20.17 -9.30
C ASN A 2 16.10 19.60 -7.89
N PHE A 3 17.22 19.04 -7.41
CA PHE A 3 17.24 18.27 -6.16
C PHE A 3 16.81 19.12 -4.94
N ALA A 4 17.21 20.39 -4.90
CA ALA A 4 16.76 21.32 -3.87
C ALA A 4 15.24 21.55 -3.96
N SER A 5 14.71 21.69 -5.18
CA SER A 5 13.26 21.75 -5.42
C SER A 5 12.59 20.46 -4.97
N ASP A 6 13.16 19.28 -5.23
CA ASP A 6 12.52 18.00 -4.88
C ASP A 6 12.39 17.87 -3.33
N VAL A 7 13.39 18.33 -2.57
CA VAL A 7 13.33 18.40 -1.10
C VAL A 7 12.29 19.42 -0.63
N GLU A 8 12.26 20.60 -1.24
CA GLU A 8 11.26 21.63 -0.93
C GLU A 8 9.85 21.21 -1.31
N ASP A 9 9.69 20.49 -2.42
CA ASP A 9 8.43 19.96 -2.94
C ASP A 9 7.90 18.86 -2.01
N LEU A 10 8.77 17.99 -1.48
CA LEU A 10 8.38 17.03 -0.44
C LEU A 10 7.89 17.74 0.83
N ARG A 11 8.56 18.81 1.26
CA ARG A 11 8.13 19.61 2.42
C ARG A 11 6.80 20.33 2.14
N ALA A 12 6.65 20.91 0.96
CA ALA A 12 5.44 21.60 0.54
C ALA A 12 4.25 20.63 0.45
N ALA A 13 4.46 19.43 -0.12
CA ALA A 13 3.46 18.37 -0.17
C ALA A 13 3.04 17.95 1.25
N ALA A 14 3.99 17.74 2.16
CA ALA A 14 3.68 17.39 3.54
C ALA A 14 2.92 18.51 4.28
N ASN A 15 3.30 19.76 4.09
CA ASN A 15 2.58 20.91 4.65
C ASN A 15 1.15 21.01 4.11
N ALA A 16 0.95 20.76 2.81
CA ALA A 16 -0.38 20.73 2.20
C ALA A 16 -1.23 19.57 2.74
N MET A 17 -0.64 18.39 2.93
CA MET A 17 -1.30 17.24 3.55
C MET A 17 -1.68 17.52 5.01
N ALA A 18 -0.79 18.12 5.79
CA ALA A 18 -1.05 18.53 7.17
C ALA A 18 -2.18 19.56 7.26
N ALA A 19 -2.18 20.57 6.37
CA ALA A 19 -3.25 21.56 6.27
C ALA A 19 -4.62 20.93 5.91
N ALA A 20 -4.61 19.77 5.24
CA ALA A 20 -5.80 18.98 4.93
C ALA A 20 -6.18 17.97 6.04
N GLY A 21 -5.50 17.99 7.19
CA GLY A 21 -5.74 17.06 8.30
C GLY A 21 -5.17 15.65 8.10
N MET A 22 -4.29 15.47 7.11
CA MET A 22 -3.72 14.18 6.72
C MET A 22 -2.19 14.20 6.82
N SER A 23 -1.62 14.68 7.93
CA SER A 23 -0.16 14.76 8.11
C SER A 23 0.51 13.42 7.78
N PRO A 24 1.51 13.40 6.88
CA PRO A 24 2.22 12.16 6.57
C PRO A 24 3.07 11.73 7.77
N SER A 25 3.14 10.43 8.02
CA SER A 25 3.98 9.85 9.08
C SER A 25 5.12 8.98 8.54
N LEU A 26 5.13 8.69 7.24
CA LEU A 26 6.15 7.88 6.56
C LEU A 26 6.60 8.60 5.29
N LEU A 27 7.90 8.67 5.08
CA LEU A 27 8.46 8.99 3.76
C LEU A 27 9.00 7.72 3.11
N VAL A 28 8.62 7.51 1.85
CA VAL A 28 9.16 6.44 1.01
C VAL A 28 9.75 7.10 -0.24
N GLY A 29 11.02 6.85 -0.51
CA GLY A 29 11.70 7.42 -1.66
C GLY A 29 12.47 6.38 -2.45
N HIS A 30 12.38 6.47 -3.78
CA HIS A 30 13.09 5.61 -4.71
C HIS A 30 14.20 6.38 -5.43
N SER A 31 15.36 5.77 -5.64
CA SER A 31 16.52 6.38 -6.30
C SER A 31 16.88 7.74 -5.66
N LEU A 32 17.03 8.80 -6.46
CA LEU A 32 17.22 10.18 -5.98
C LEU A 32 16.13 10.65 -5.01
N GLY A 33 14.89 10.17 -5.18
CA GLY A 33 13.79 10.44 -4.25
C GLY A 33 14.02 9.84 -2.86
N GLY A 34 14.79 8.75 -2.75
CA GLY A 34 15.22 8.21 -1.45
C GLY A 34 16.18 9.14 -0.73
N THR A 35 17.12 9.73 -1.46
CA THR A 35 18.02 10.76 -0.90
C THR A 35 17.25 12.01 -0.52
N ALA A 36 16.32 12.47 -1.38
CA ALA A 36 15.47 13.61 -1.07
C ALA A 36 14.59 13.34 0.18
N ALA A 37 14.05 12.13 0.34
CA ALA A 37 13.31 11.73 1.52
C ALA A 37 14.15 11.78 2.79
N ILE A 38 15.39 11.30 2.76
CA ILE A 38 16.34 11.39 3.90
C ILE A 38 16.57 12.85 4.29
N VAL A 39 16.86 13.71 3.31
CA VAL A 39 17.20 15.12 3.55
C VAL A 39 15.97 15.93 4.00
N ALA A 40 14.81 15.67 3.41
CA ALA A 40 13.56 16.34 3.77
C ALA A 40 13.12 15.96 5.19
N ALA A 41 13.25 14.69 5.57
CA ALA A 41 12.78 14.17 6.86
C ALA A 41 13.39 14.89 8.08
N ALA A 42 14.59 15.48 7.95
CA ALA A 42 15.25 16.20 9.04
C ALA A 42 14.43 17.39 9.56
N ASP A 43 13.67 18.05 8.67
CA ASP A 43 12.88 19.24 9.00
C ASP A 43 11.37 18.96 9.04
N MET A 44 10.99 17.68 9.10
CA MET A 44 9.59 17.23 9.06
C MET A 44 9.24 16.47 10.34
N PRO A 45 8.75 17.16 11.40
CA PRO A 45 8.61 16.56 12.74
C PRO A 45 7.59 15.42 12.81
N ASP A 46 6.57 15.44 11.94
CA ASP A 46 5.50 14.45 11.86
C ASP A 46 5.95 13.12 11.24
N ILE A 47 7.11 13.11 10.56
CA ILE A 47 7.68 11.89 9.98
C ILE A 47 8.23 11.01 11.10
N ALA A 48 7.56 9.87 11.29
CA ALA A 48 7.93 8.86 12.26
C ALA A 48 8.98 7.90 11.70
N ALA A 49 9.05 7.66 10.39
CA ALA A 49 9.95 6.70 9.77
C ALA A 49 10.29 7.07 8.31
N VAL A 50 11.42 6.57 7.80
CA VAL A 50 11.87 6.75 6.41
C VAL A 50 12.23 5.40 5.78
N ALA A 51 11.75 5.15 4.56
CA ALA A 51 12.13 4.01 3.74
C ALA A 51 12.75 4.46 2.43
N THR A 52 13.86 3.86 2.04
CA THR A 52 14.57 4.16 0.79
C THR A 52 14.75 2.93 -0.07
N ILE A 53 14.52 3.06 -1.37
CA ILE A 53 14.66 1.97 -2.35
C ILE A 53 15.67 2.41 -3.41
N GLY A 54 16.81 1.71 -3.53
CA GLY A 54 17.80 2.03 -4.57
C GLY A 54 18.48 3.40 -4.40
N ALA A 55 18.55 3.94 -3.18
CA ALA A 55 18.95 5.34 -2.96
C ALA A 55 20.47 5.55 -2.95
N PRO A 56 20.97 6.61 -3.60
CA PRO A 56 22.39 6.94 -3.56
C PRO A 56 22.79 7.66 -2.27
N ALA A 57 23.85 7.16 -1.63
CA ALA A 57 24.55 7.82 -0.52
C ALA A 57 25.43 9.00 -0.95
N ASP A 58 25.80 9.04 -2.23
CA ASP A 58 26.77 10.00 -2.78
C ASP A 58 26.26 10.47 -4.14
N LEU A 59 25.74 11.69 -4.12
CA LEU A 59 25.14 12.31 -5.29
C LEU A 59 26.20 12.76 -6.32
N GLN A 60 27.44 13.05 -5.90
CA GLN A 60 28.52 13.41 -6.82
C GLN A 60 28.94 12.21 -7.67
N HIS A 61 28.90 11.00 -7.10
CA HIS A 61 29.14 9.77 -7.86
C HIS A 61 28.07 9.54 -8.94
N ILE A 62 26.80 9.86 -8.64
CA ILE A 62 25.68 9.74 -9.58
C ILE A 62 25.82 10.69 -10.77
N LEU A 63 26.39 11.89 -10.59
CA LEU A 63 26.66 12.79 -11.72
C LEU A 63 27.56 12.18 -12.79
N ARG A 64 28.37 11.16 -12.46
CA ARG A 64 29.21 10.44 -13.44
C ARG A 64 28.41 9.52 -14.35
N LEU A 65 27.16 9.20 -14.00
CA LEU A 65 26.24 8.48 -14.87
C LEU A 65 25.73 9.37 -16.01
N PHE A 66 25.85 10.69 -15.87
CA PHE A 66 25.48 11.64 -16.92
C PHE A 66 26.60 11.73 -17.95
N GLY A 67 26.24 11.85 -19.23
CA GLY A 67 27.23 11.99 -20.28
C GLY A 67 28.05 13.28 -20.09
N PRO A 68 29.35 13.32 -20.47
CA PRO A 68 30.16 14.54 -20.38
C PRO A 68 29.49 15.72 -21.10
N ASN A 69 28.89 15.44 -22.26
CA ASN A 69 28.14 16.43 -23.04
C ASN A 69 26.87 16.91 -22.32
N ASP A 70 26.22 16.06 -21.53
CA ASP A 70 24.99 16.42 -20.81
C ASP A 70 25.32 17.40 -19.68
N LEU A 71 26.41 17.16 -18.94
CA LEU A 71 26.88 18.06 -17.89
C LEU A 71 27.25 19.44 -18.45
N ASP A 72 27.97 19.48 -19.58
CA ASP A 72 28.31 20.72 -20.27
C ASP A 72 27.07 21.46 -20.78
N THR A 73 26.08 20.73 -21.29
CA THR A 73 24.80 21.28 -21.75
C THR A 73 24.01 21.86 -20.57
N ILE A 74 23.91 21.16 -19.45
CA ILE A 74 23.23 21.67 -18.23
C ILE A 74 23.94 22.95 -17.72
N ALA A 75 25.27 22.95 -17.72
CA ALA A 75 26.07 24.08 -17.27
C ALA A 75 25.90 25.32 -18.17
N SER A 76 25.81 25.13 -19.49
CA SER A 76 25.70 26.23 -20.47
C SER A 76 24.26 26.67 -20.74
N GLU A 77 23.37 25.73 -21.05
CA GLU A 77 21.97 25.98 -21.46
C GLU A 77 21.00 26.04 -20.28
N GLY A 78 21.37 25.45 -19.13
CA GLY A 78 20.58 25.52 -17.91
C GLY A 78 19.74 24.28 -17.63
N GLU A 79 19.53 23.43 -18.63
CA GLU A 79 18.92 22.11 -18.49
C GLU A 79 19.31 21.18 -19.65
N ALA A 80 19.26 19.86 -19.43
CA ALA A 80 19.44 18.85 -20.48
C ALA A 80 18.57 17.62 -20.21
N SER A 81 18.23 16.88 -21.26
CA SER A 81 17.57 15.58 -21.15
C SER A 81 18.62 14.49 -20.98
N VAL A 82 18.65 13.84 -19.82
CA VAL A 82 19.61 12.79 -19.48
C VAL A 82 18.90 11.44 -19.39
N GLU A 83 19.53 10.39 -19.90
CA GLU A 83 18.99 9.03 -19.84
C GLU A 83 19.42 8.33 -18.54
N ILE A 84 18.46 7.93 -17.72
CA ILE A 84 18.70 7.19 -16.47
C ILE A 84 17.90 5.89 -16.54
N ALA A 85 18.59 4.75 -16.49
CA ALA A 85 18.00 3.41 -16.59
C ALA A 85 17.06 3.24 -17.82
N GLY A 86 17.47 3.79 -18.97
CA GLY A 86 16.69 3.70 -20.21
C GLY A 86 15.51 4.67 -20.32
N ARG A 87 15.38 5.63 -19.40
CA ARG A 87 14.30 6.64 -19.42
C ARG A 87 14.87 8.06 -19.47
N PRO A 88 14.33 8.95 -20.31
CA PRO A 88 14.78 10.34 -20.39
C PRO A 88 14.23 11.17 -19.22
N PHE A 89 15.09 11.96 -18.60
CA PHE A 89 14.75 12.91 -17.53
C PHE A 89 15.34 14.28 -17.83
N LEU A 90 14.51 15.33 -17.70
CA LEU A 90 15.00 16.71 -17.81
C LEU A 90 15.69 17.12 -16.50
N ILE A 91 17.01 17.32 -16.53
CA ILE A 91 17.83 17.75 -15.39
C ILE A 91 18.18 19.23 -15.56
N ARG A 92 18.00 20.04 -14.52
CA ARG A 92 18.29 21.48 -14.53
C ARG A 92 19.59 21.80 -13.80
N ARG A 93 20.21 22.93 -14.10
CA ARG A 93 21.46 23.39 -13.47
C ARG A 93 21.39 23.46 -11.94
N GLY A 94 20.25 23.89 -11.40
CA GLY A 94 20.02 23.90 -9.95
C GLY A 94 20.16 22.52 -9.28
N PHE A 95 19.94 21.43 -10.03
CA PHE A 95 20.24 20.08 -9.53
C PHE A 95 21.73 19.90 -9.27
N LEU A 96 22.60 20.29 -10.20
CA LEU A 96 24.06 20.15 -10.06
C LEU A 96 24.58 20.96 -8.87
N GLU A 97 24.10 22.19 -8.72
CA GLU A 97 24.47 23.09 -7.61
C GLU A 97 23.99 22.54 -6.26
N ALA A 98 22.79 21.96 -6.20
CA ALA A 98 22.25 21.37 -4.98
C ALA A 98 23.00 20.11 -4.53
N VAL A 99 23.52 19.33 -5.48
CA VAL A 99 24.25 18.08 -5.21
C VAL A 99 25.58 18.32 -4.47
N GLU A 100 26.27 19.44 -4.73
CA GLU A 100 27.57 19.73 -4.10
C GLU A 100 27.49 19.98 -2.58
N GLY A 101 26.34 20.43 -2.07
CA GLY A 101 26.17 20.82 -0.67
C GLY A 101 25.61 19.74 0.25
N ILE A 102 25.20 18.58 -0.29
CA ILE A 102 24.38 17.61 0.44
C ILE A 102 25.18 16.38 0.84
N ASP A 103 25.38 16.23 2.15
CA ASP A 103 25.98 15.05 2.76
C ASP A 103 24.87 14.14 3.31
N VAL A 104 24.54 13.10 2.53
CA VAL A 104 23.47 12.13 2.84
C VAL A 104 23.79 11.34 4.10
N GLU A 105 25.04 10.95 4.29
CA GLU A 105 25.48 10.16 5.44
C GLU A 105 25.34 10.97 6.73
N LYS A 106 25.73 12.25 6.69
CA LYS A 106 25.52 13.17 7.82
C LYS A 106 24.04 13.42 8.08
N ALA A 107 23.24 13.61 7.04
CA ALA A 107 21.80 13.82 7.15
C ALA A 107 21.14 12.63 7.86
N ILE A 108 21.38 11.40 7.37
CA ILE A 108 20.76 10.20 7.93
C ILE A 108 21.30 9.84 9.33
N ALA A 109 22.57 10.12 9.62
CA ALA A 109 23.13 9.95 10.96
C ALA A 109 22.48 10.87 12.01
N SER A 110 22.00 12.04 11.57
CA SER A 110 21.33 13.03 12.42
C SER A 110 19.82 12.82 12.57
N LEU A 111 19.21 12.04 11.66
CA LEU A 111 17.76 11.89 11.53
C LEU A 111 17.07 11.33 12.79
N ARG A 112 17.71 10.38 13.50
CA ARG A 112 17.18 9.74 14.73
C ARG A 112 15.75 9.18 14.60
N ARG A 113 15.37 8.74 13.40
CA ARG A 113 14.12 8.01 13.11
C ARG A 113 14.44 6.60 12.62
N PRO A 114 13.51 5.64 12.76
CA PRO A 114 13.56 4.36 12.07
C PRO A 114 13.85 4.52 10.57
N VAL A 115 14.83 3.75 10.07
CA VAL A 115 15.22 3.72 8.65
C VAL A 115 15.11 2.31 8.08
N LEU A 116 14.43 2.17 6.94
CA LEU A 116 14.47 0.97 6.10
C LEU A 116 15.25 1.27 4.82
N VAL A 117 16.29 0.48 4.56
CA VAL A 117 17.06 0.52 3.32
C VAL A 117 16.73 -0.72 2.50
N MET A 118 16.28 -0.55 1.26
CA MET A 118 15.98 -1.64 0.34
C MET A 118 16.80 -1.47 -0.93
N HIS A 119 17.50 -2.51 -1.36
CA HIS A 119 18.41 -2.37 -2.50
C HIS A 119 18.72 -3.72 -3.16
N SER A 120 18.84 -3.73 -4.48
CA SER A 120 19.25 -4.91 -5.24
C SER A 120 20.79 -5.01 -5.29
N PRO A 121 21.39 -6.17 -4.96
CA PRO A 121 22.82 -6.39 -5.19
C PRO A 121 23.22 -6.36 -6.67
N LEU A 122 22.25 -6.48 -7.59
CA LEU A 122 22.47 -6.44 -9.04
C LEU A 122 22.10 -5.10 -9.69
N ASP A 123 21.82 -4.07 -8.88
CA ASP A 123 21.51 -2.73 -9.37
C ASP A 123 22.70 -2.14 -10.15
N GLN A 124 22.48 -1.86 -11.44
CA GLN A 124 23.51 -1.34 -12.36
C GLN A 124 23.56 0.20 -12.41
N VAL A 125 22.61 0.89 -11.75
CA VAL A 125 22.48 2.35 -11.77
C VAL A 125 23.02 2.92 -10.48
N VAL A 126 22.57 2.38 -9.33
CA VAL A 126 23.07 2.75 -8.01
C VAL A 126 23.62 1.50 -7.34
N GLY A 127 24.94 1.40 -7.22
CA GLY A 127 25.58 0.24 -6.61
C GLY A 127 25.13 -0.04 -5.17
N ILE A 128 25.16 -1.31 -4.78
CA ILE A 128 24.77 -1.80 -3.44
C ILE A 128 25.62 -1.21 -2.30
N ASP A 129 26.80 -0.69 -2.62
CA ASP A 129 27.66 0.02 -1.67
C ASP A 129 27.00 1.29 -1.11
N HIS A 130 26.14 1.96 -1.90
CA HIS A 130 25.38 3.11 -1.42
C HIS A 130 24.40 2.73 -0.32
N ALA A 131 23.66 1.63 -0.48
CA ALA A 131 22.80 1.11 0.59
C ALA A 131 23.60 0.76 1.84
N SER A 132 24.78 0.18 1.67
CA SER A 132 25.68 -0.14 2.79
C SER A 132 26.10 1.12 3.55
N ARG A 133 26.49 2.18 2.84
CA ARG A 133 26.86 3.48 3.43
C ARG A 133 25.68 4.12 4.18
N ILE A 134 24.50 4.18 3.57
CA ILE A 134 23.26 4.68 4.19
C ILE A 134 22.95 3.88 5.47
N PHE A 135 22.99 2.55 5.40
CA PHE A 135 22.69 1.69 6.53
C PHE A 135 23.72 1.83 7.67
N VAL A 136 25.01 1.91 7.36
CA VAL A 136 26.07 2.10 8.36
C VAL A 136 25.93 3.46 9.05
N ALA A 137 25.73 4.54 8.28
CA ALA A 137 25.53 5.89 8.81
C ALA A 137 24.26 6.05 9.65
N SER A 138 23.22 5.27 9.35
CA SER A 138 21.95 5.27 10.10
C SER A 138 22.11 4.84 11.56
N ARG A 139 21.30 5.42 12.45
CA ARG A 139 21.17 4.96 13.85
C ARG A 139 20.04 3.94 13.99
N HIS A 140 20.07 3.11 15.04
CA HIS A 140 18.95 2.22 15.33
C HIS A 140 17.70 3.01 15.76
N PRO A 141 16.48 2.53 15.43
CA PRO A 141 16.19 1.31 14.65
C PRO A 141 16.52 1.44 13.16
N LYS A 142 17.19 0.44 12.59
CA LYS A 142 17.53 0.39 11.17
C LYS A 142 17.42 -1.01 10.61
N SER A 143 16.98 -1.13 9.37
CA SER A 143 16.76 -2.40 8.68
C SER A 143 17.29 -2.32 7.26
N PHE A 144 17.80 -3.45 6.76
CA PHE A 144 18.21 -3.61 5.37
C PHE A 144 17.49 -4.83 4.77
N ILE A 145 16.92 -4.68 3.58
CA ILE A 145 16.29 -5.75 2.82
C ILE A 145 16.90 -5.79 1.42
N SER A 146 17.41 -6.95 1.03
CA SER A 146 17.87 -7.18 -0.35
C SER A 146 16.67 -7.39 -1.28
N LEU A 147 16.75 -6.82 -2.47
CA LEU A 147 15.78 -7.01 -3.56
C LEU A 147 16.24 -8.06 -4.59
N ASP A 148 17.22 -8.89 -4.20
CA ASP A 148 17.77 -10.00 -5.00
C ASP A 148 18.16 -9.60 -6.44
N ASN A 149 17.38 -10.01 -7.44
CA ASN A 149 17.65 -9.80 -8.84
C ASN A 149 16.87 -8.64 -9.46
N ALA A 150 16.13 -7.86 -8.67
CA ALA A 150 15.36 -6.73 -9.14
C ALA A 150 16.26 -5.69 -9.83
N ASP A 151 15.77 -5.09 -10.91
CA ASP A 151 16.44 -3.96 -11.56
C ASP A 151 16.23 -2.66 -10.78
N HIS A 152 16.95 -1.60 -11.18
CA HIS A 152 16.89 -0.31 -10.49
C HIS A 152 15.47 0.27 -10.46
N LEU A 153 14.67 0.04 -11.49
CA LEU A 153 13.35 0.67 -11.65
C LEU A 153 12.19 -0.19 -11.14
N LEU A 154 12.47 -1.38 -10.61
CA LEU A 154 11.46 -2.38 -10.24
C LEU A 154 10.48 -2.66 -11.39
N THR A 155 11.01 -2.94 -12.58
CA THR A 155 10.18 -3.16 -13.78
C THR A 155 9.33 -4.44 -13.68
N ASP A 156 9.79 -5.44 -12.92
CA ASP A 156 8.96 -6.59 -12.55
C ASP A 156 7.97 -6.20 -11.44
N VAL A 157 6.68 -6.43 -11.71
CA VAL A 157 5.58 -6.15 -10.79
C VAL A 157 5.69 -6.98 -9.50
N ALA A 158 6.27 -8.19 -9.56
CA ALA A 158 6.48 -9.02 -8.38
C ALA A 158 7.46 -8.36 -7.39
N ASP A 159 8.56 -7.79 -7.88
CA ASP A 159 9.56 -7.09 -7.06
C ASP A 159 8.99 -5.80 -6.46
N ALA A 160 8.22 -5.05 -7.26
CA ALA A 160 7.51 -3.87 -6.78
C ALA A 160 6.50 -4.20 -5.67
N ASN A 161 5.73 -5.27 -5.82
CA ASN A 161 4.79 -5.75 -4.82
C ASN A 161 5.50 -6.22 -3.55
N TYR A 162 6.60 -6.96 -3.69
CA TYR A 162 7.42 -7.37 -2.55
C TYR A 162 7.96 -6.16 -1.79
N ALA A 163 8.52 -5.18 -2.50
CA ALA A 163 9.05 -3.96 -1.88
C ALA A 163 7.95 -3.19 -1.14
N ALA A 164 6.78 -3.00 -1.75
CA ALA A 164 5.65 -2.31 -1.13
C ALA A 164 5.14 -3.04 0.12
N ALA A 165 5.01 -4.37 0.06
CA ALA A 165 4.58 -5.19 1.20
C ALA A 165 5.57 -5.09 2.36
N MET A 166 6.88 -5.17 2.09
CA MET A 166 7.92 -5.05 3.10
C MET A 166 7.94 -3.67 3.75
N VAL A 167 7.78 -2.59 2.98
CA VAL A 167 7.66 -1.23 3.52
C VAL A 167 6.43 -1.14 4.44
N ALA A 168 5.27 -1.64 4.01
CA ALA A 168 4.04 -1.58 4.79
C ALA A 168 4.15 -2.35 6.12
N VAL A 169 4.64 -3.60 6.06
CA VAL A 169 4.82 -4.45 7.24
C VAL A 169 5.84 -3.85 8.20
N TRP A 170 7.00 -3.41 7.70
CA TRP A 170 8.03 -2.77 8.52
C TRP A 170 7.51 -1.48 9.18
N ALA A 171 6.83 -0.62 8.42
CA ALA A 171 6.34 0.67 8.90
C ALA A 171 5.23 0.51 9.95
N SER A 172 4.43 -0.56 9.89
CA SER A 172 3.36 -0.83 10.86
C SER A 172 3.81 -0.83 12.32
N ARG A 173 5.09 -1.09 12.57
CA ARG A 173 5.71 -1.05 13.91
C ARG A 173 5.89 0.38 14.46
N PHE A 174 5.99 1.37 13.58
CA PHE A 174 6.36 2.75 13.92
C PHE A 174 5.24 3.75 13.68
N LEU A 175 4.29 3.40 12.82
CA LEU A 175 3.17 4.27 12.48
C LEU A 175 2.01 4.10 13.48
N PRO A 176 1.23 5.16 13.74
CA PRO A 176 -0.01 5.03 14.49
C PRO A 176 -0.94 4.02 13.78
N PRO A 177 -1.77 3.28 14.53
CA PRO A 177 -2.74 2.37 13.95
C PRO A 177 -3.62 3.13 12.95
N LEU A 178 -3.90 2.51 11.81
CA LEU A 178 -4.64 3.04 10.64
C LEU A 178 -6.12 3.39 10.94
N SER A 179 -6.50 3.55 12.21
CA SER A 179 -7.88 3.59 12.71
C SER A 179 -8.59 4.93 12.56
N ALA A 180 -7.95 5.98 12.03
CA ALA A 180 -8.53 7.33 12.09
C ALA A 180 -9.57 7.65 11.00
N ASP A 181 -9.45 7.09 9.78
CA ASP A 181 -10.23 7.60 8.63
C ASP A 181 -11.18 6.59 7.95
N LEU A 182 -11.21 5.34 8.40
CA LEU A 182 -12.28 4.45 7.96
C LEU A 182 -13.53 4.79 8.78
N PRO A 183 -14.70 5.04 8.14
CA PRO A 183 -15.94 5.18 8.89
C PRO A 183 -16.05 3.96 9.79
N GLN A 184 -16.11 4.19 11.10
CA GLN A 184 -16.37 3.13 12.06
C GLN A 184 -17.66 2.46 11.61
N ILE A 185 -17.53 1.26 11.06
CA ILE A 185 -18.68 0.39 10.85
C ILE A 185 -19.19 0.16 12.28
N GLU A 186 -20.43 0.56 12.55
CA GLU A 186 -21.08 0.30 13.84
C GLU A 186 -20.76 -1.14 14.27
N VAL A 187 -20.40 -1.31 15.53
CA VAL A 187 -20.14 -2.64 16.10
C VAL A 187 -21.40 -3.46 15.89
N ALA A 188 -21.41 -4.33 14.88
CA ALA A 188 -22.53 -5.22 14.64
C ALA A 188 -22.69 -6.11 15.88
N GLU A 189 -23.92 -6.41 16.29
CA GLU A 189 -24.28 -7.28 17.43
C GLU A 189 -23.79 -8.75 17.29
N GLY A 190 -22.84 -9.00 16.39
CA GLY A 190 -22.33 -10.32 16.02
C GLY A 190 -23.16 -11.00 14.93
N VAL A 191 -22.52 -11.93 14.22
CA VAL A 191 -23.20 -12.85 13.28
C VAL A 191 -23.21 -14.22 13.91
N VAL A 192 -24.40 -14.81 14.08
CA VAL A 192 -24.58 -16.14 14.69
C VAL A 192 -24.87 -17.16 13.59
N ALA A 193 -24.05 -18.21 13.50
CA ALA A 193 -24.32 -19.38 12.68
C ALA A 193 -24.73 -20.56 13.58
N THR A 194 -25.82 -21.23 13.24
CA THR A 194 -26.31 -22.39 14.01
C THR A 194 -26.72 -23.50 13.05
N GLU A 195 -26.32 -24.74 13.34
CA GLU A 195 -26.71 -25.91 12.57
C GLU A 195 -28.23 -26.07 12.54
N THR A 196 -28.78 -26.40 11.37
CA THR A 196 -30.21 -26.69 11.22
C THR A 196 -30.55 -28.16 11.50
N LEU A 197 -29.52 -29.02 11.52
CA LEU A 197 -29.61 -30.48 11.60
C LEU A 197 -30.34 -31.15 10.41
N ALA A 198 -30.64 -30.41 9.33
CA ALA A 198 -31.27 -30.97 8.14
C ALA A 198 -30.27 -31.68 7.19
N GLY A 199 -28.98 -31.42 7.34
CA GLY A 199 -27.89 -32.01 6.58
C GLY A 199 -26.55 -31.79 7.29
N THR A 200 -25.45 -32.23 6.67
CA THR A 200 -24.10 -32.20 7.29
C THR A 200 -23.61 -30.79 7.58
N PHE A 201 -23.84 -29.85 6.67
CA PHE A 201 -23.24 -28.51 6.71
C PHE A 201 -24.26 -27.36 6.64
N GLN A 202 -25.56 -27.65 6.66
CA GLN A 202 -26.56 -26.59 6.56
C GLN A 202 -26.63 -25.80 7.88
N LEU A 203 -26.38 -24.49 7.76
CA LEU A 203 -26.39 -23.53 8.86
C LEU A 203 -27.43 -22.45 8.59
N LYS A 204 -28.15 -22.05 9.64
CA LYS A 204 -28.88 -20.78 9.67
C LYS A 204 -27.95 -19.69 10.19
N VAL A 205 -27.70 -18.68 9.37
CA VAL A 205 -26.88 -17.51 9.73
C VAL A 205 -27.78 -16.32 10.00
N ARG A 206 -27.64 -15.68 11.17
CA ARG A 206 -28.46 -14.56 11.62
C ARG A 206 -27.60 -13.36 12.04
N SER A 207 -28.01 -12.18 11.61
CA SER A 207 -27.47 -10.88 12.05
C SER A 207 -28.63 -9.91 12.24
N GLY A 208 -28.92 -9.53 13.50
CA GLY A 208 -30.15 -8.81 13.84
C GLY A 208 -31.41 -9.54 13.35
N GLU A 209 -32.23 -8.86 12.54
CA GLU A 209 -33.44 -9.40 11.90
C GLU A 209 -33.15 -10.16 10.59
N HIS A 210 -31.95 -10.05 10.04
CA HIS A 210 -31.59 -10.70 8.78
C HIS A 210 -31.21 -12.16 8.99
N THR A 211 -31.74 -13.02 8.12
CA THR A 211 -31.47 -14.46 8.13
C THR A 211 -31.13 -14.93 6.72
N LEU A 212 -30.10 -15.77 6.61
CA LEU A 212 -29.72 -16.48 5.39
C LEU A 212 -29.25 -17.91 5.73
N PHE A 213 -29.20 -18.78 4.73
CA PHE A 213 -28.61 -20.11 4.87
C PHE A 213 -27.18 -20.11 4.35
N ALA A 214 -26.31 -20.78 5.09
CA ALA A 214 -25.00 -21.19 4.61
C ALA A 214 -24.98 -22.71 4.48
N ASP A 215 -24.31 -23.21 3.46
CA ASP A 215 -24.24 -24.64 3.19
C ASP A 215 -23.10 -24.93 2.22
N GLU A 216 -22.68 -26.18 2.15
CA GLU A 216 -21.73 -26.63 1.13
C GLU A 216 -22.46 -27.28 -0.05
N PRO A 217 -21.87 -27.34 -1.25
CA PRO A 217 -22.46 -28.04 -2.37
C PRO A 217 -22.50 -29.56 -2.13
N ALA A 218 -23.39 -30.24 -2.87
CA ALA A 218 -23.54 -31.69 -2.80
C ALA A 218 -22.24 -32.47 -3.10
N SER A 219 -21.34 -31.89 -3.90
CA SER A 219 -20.04 -32.49 -4.25
C SER A 219 -19.13 -32.75 -3.05
N VAL A 220 -19.30 -32.01 -1.95
CA VAL A 220 -18.53 -32.18 -0.70
C VAL A 220 -19.41 -32.60 0.48
N GLY A 221 -20.65 -33.03 0.22
CA GLY A 221 -21.55 -33.60 1.23
C GLY A 221 -22.52 -32.62 1.91
N GLY A 222 -22.65 -31.40 1.40
CA GLY A 222 -23.70 -30.46 1.81
C GLY A 222 -24.99 -30.64 1.00
N LEU A 223 -26.00 -29.79 1.26
CA LEU A 223 -27.29 -29.84 0.54
C LEU A 223 -27.36 -28.83 -0.62
N GLY A 224 -26.37 -27.94 -0.76
CA GLY A 224 -26.37 -26.86 -1.74
C GLY A 224 -27.52 -25.87 -1.55
N THR A 225 -28.00 -25.70 -0.32
CA THR A 225 -29.21 -24.89 0.00
C THR A 225 -28.92 -23.44 0.37
N GLY A 226 -27.64 -23.08 0.46
CA GLY A 226 -27.17 -21.76 0.85
C GLY A 226 -25.80 -21.46 0.24
N LEU A 227 -25.25 -20.30 0.58
CA LEU A 227 -23.89 -19.93 0.15
C LEU A 227 -22.85 -20.70 0.98
N SER A 228 -21.80 -21.18 0.35
CA SER A 228 -20.63 -21.69 1.06
C SER A 228 -19.91 -20.59 1.86
N PRO A 229 -19.07 -20.94 2.85
CA PRO A 229 -18.33 -19.95 3.62
C PRO A 229 -17.49 -18.99 2.75
N TYR A 230 -16.82 -19.50 1.70
CA TYR A 230 -16.06 -18.64 0.79
C TYR A 230 -16.94 -17.79 -0.12
N GLU A 231 -18.15 -18.25 -0.48
CA GLU A 231 -19.14 -17.42 -1.17
C GLU A 231 -19.69 -16.32 -0.28
N LEU A 232 -19.82 -16.54 1.03
CA LEU A 232 -20.20 -15.49 1.98
C LEU A 232 -19.11 -14.41 2.11
N VAL A 233 -17.84 -14.81 2.20
CA VAL A 233 -16.70 -13.87 2.16
C VAL A 233 -16.68 -13.11 0.83
N SER A 234 -16.87 -13.81 -0.28
CA SER A 234 -16.92 -13.23 -1.62
C SER A 234 -18.08 -12.24 -1.78
N ALA A 235 -19.25 -12.54 -1.20
CA ALA A 235 -20.40 -11.65 -1.18
C ALA A 235 -20.11 -10.37 -0.39
N GLY A 236 -19.43 -10.49 0.76
CA GLY A 236 -18.96 -9.33 1.54
C GLY A 236 -17.99 -8.44 0.74
N LEU A 237 -17.01 -9.05 0.06
CA LEU A 237 -16.05 -8.33 -0.79
C LEU A 237 -16.76 -7.64 -1.97
N ALA A 238 -17.67 -8.33 -2.65
CA ALA A 238 -18.46 -7.80 -3.76
C ALA A 238 -19.28 -6.58 -3.31
N ALA A 239 -20.03 -6.72 -2.21
CA ALA A 239 -20.87 -5.67 -1.66
C ALA A 239 -20.05 -4.44 -1.26
N CYS A 240 -18.96 -4.64 -0.49
CA CYS A 240 -18.10 -3.57 -0.03
C CYS A 240 -17.45 -2.79 -1.19
N THR A 241 -17.07 -3.49 -2.26
CA THR A 241 -16.52 -2.90 -3.49
C THR A 241 -17.55 -2.00 -4.17
N VAL A 242 -18.77 -2.48 -4.41
CA VAL A 242 -19.85 -1.69 -5.02
C VAL A 242 -20.21 -0.47 -4.18
N MET A 243 -20.33 -0.62 -2.87
CA MET A 243 -20.61 0.49 -1.94
C MET A 243 -19.53 1.58 -2.01
N THR A 244 -18.26 1.18 -2.04
CA THR A 244 -17.11 2.10 -2.10
C THR A 244 -17.08 2.88 -3.42
N MET A 245 -17.27 2.20 -4.55
CA MET A 245 -17.35 2.84 -5.86
C MET A 245 -18.51 3.84 -5.93
N ARG A 246 -19.70 3.45 -5.41
CA ARG A 246 -20.88 4.33 -5.35
C ARG A 246 -20.63 5.56 -4.50
N LEU A 247 -20.07 5.39 -3.31
CA LEU A 247 -19.74 6.49 -2.40
C LEU A 247 -18.79 7.49 -3.07
N TYR A 248 -17.74 6.99 -3.73
CA TYR A 248 -16.76 7.83 -4.43
C TYR A 248 -17.37 8.58 -5.61
N ALA A 249 -18.15 7.90 -6.46
CA ALA A 249 -18.84 8.51 -7.59
C ALA A 249 -19.76 9.66 -7.12
N ASN A 250 -20.55 9.45 -6.06
CA ASN A 250 -21.41 10.47 -5.48
C ASN A 250 -20.60 11.67 -4.97
N ARG A 251 -19.50 11.43 -4.23
CA ARG A 251 -18.63 12.51 -3.71
C ARG A 251 -18.00 13.36 -4.82
N LYS A 252 -17.70 12.76 -5.97
CA LYS A 252 -17.12 13.46 -7.13
C LYS A 252 -18.15 13.98 -8.12
N GLY A 253 -19.44 13.73 -7.89
CA GLY A 253 -20.51 14.12 -8.81
C GLY A 253 -20.46 13.38 -10.15
N PHE A 254 -19.90 12.17 -10.19
CA PHE A 254 -19.82 11.38 -11.42
C PHE A 254 -21.17 10.74 -11.75
N PRO A 255 -21.60 10.72 -13.03
CA PRO A 255 -22.89 10.19 -13.44
C PRO A 255 -22.88 8.65 -13.53
N LEU A 256 -22.54 7.98 -12.44
CA LEU A 256 -22.64 6.52 -12.32
C LEU A 256 -24.11 6.14 -12.13
N GLU A 257 -24.69 5.36 -13.02
CA GLU A 257 -26.08 4.90 -12.89
C GLU A 257 -26.15 3.59 -12.11
N ARG A 258 -25.34 2.60 -12.48
CA ARG A 258 -25.28 1.30 -11.80
C ARG A 258 -23.85 0.78 -11.74
N ALA A 259 -23.54 0.06 -10.66
CA ALA A 259 -22.31 -0.70 -10.55
C ALA A 259 -22.64 -2.10 -10.05
N SER A 260 -21.93 -3.10 -10.57
CA SER A 260 -21.96 -4.47 -10.07
C SER A 260 -20.55 -5.03 -9.98
N THR A 261 -20.37 -6.01 -9.10
CA THR A 261 -19.11 -6.71 -8.92
C THR A 261 -19.40 -8.18 -8.72
N THR A 262 -18.78 -9.02 -9.53
CA THR A 262 -18.72 -10.47 -9.34
C THR A 262 -17.39 -10.80 -8.69
N VAL A 263 -17.42 -11.63 -7.65
CA VAL A 263 -16.21 -12.14 -6.99
C VAL A 263 -16.18 -13.65 -7.14
N GLN A 264 -15.06 -14.17 -7.61
CA GLN A 264 -14.77 -15.60 -7.67
C GLN A 264 -13.63 -15.92 -6.72
N HIS A 265 -13.73 -17.02 -6.01
CA HIS A 265 -12.68 -17.54 -5.14
C HIS A 265 -12.13 -18.84 -5.70
N GLU A 266 -10.81 -18.98 -5.67
CA GLU A 266 -10.13 -20.23 -5.95
C GLU A 266 -8.89 -20.38 -5.04
N LYS A 267 -8.51 -21.62 -4.76
CA LYS A 267 -7.21 -21.93 -4.18
C LYS A 267 -6.23 -22.23 -5.30
N VAL A 268 -5.20 -21.39 -5.43
CA VAL A 268 -4.17 -21.51 -6.46
C VAL A 268 -2.97 -22.27 -5.90
N PRO A 269 -2.61 -23.44 -6.46
CA PRO A 269 -1.41 -24.16 -6.07
C PRO A 269 -0.16 -23.28 -6.20
N ASP A 270 0.79 -23.45 -5.28
CA ASP A 270 2.09 -22.77 -5.28
C ASP A 270 2.06 -21.23 -5.15
N MET A 271 0.89 -20.64 -4.83
CA MET A 271 0.74 -19.22 -4.48
C MET A 271 0.74 -19.04 -2.95
N MET A 272 1.37 -17.96 -2.46
CA MET A 272 1.31 -17.56 -1.04
C MET A 272 0.82 -16.12 -0.88
N PRO A 273 -0.32 -15.86 -0.22
CA PRO A 273 -1.29 -16.86 0.30
C PRO A 273 -1.99 -17.62 -0.85
N PRO A 274 -2.50 -18.84 -0.62
CA PRO A 274 -3.07 -19.67 -1.68
C PRO A 274 -4.45 -19.22 -2.16
N ASP A 275 -5.14 -18.37 -1.38
CA ASP A 275 -6.49 -17.90 -1.67
C ASP A 275 -6.45 -16.71 -2.65
N ARG A 276 -7.06 -16.89 -3.83
CA ARG A 276 -7.23 -15.84 -4.83
C ARG A 276 -8.69 -15.44 -4.95
N PHE A 277 -8.95 -14.14 -4.85
CA PHE A 277 -10.25 -13.55 -5.14
C PHE A 277 -10.16 -12.71 -6.42
N THR A 278 -10.89 -13.11 -7.45
CA THR A 278 -10.93 -12.41 -8.74
C THR A 278 -12.20 -11.57 -8.81
N ARG A 279 -12.05 -10.26 -9.02
CA ARG A 279 -13.15 -9.29 -9.17
C ARG A 279 -13.40 -8.96 -10.63
N THR A 280 -14.65 -9.03 -11.04
CA THR A 280 -15.12 -8.51 -12.34
C THR A 280 -16.12 -7.39 -12.08
N ILE A 281 -15.79 -6.17 -12.51
CA ILE A 281 -16.57 -4.96 -12.23
C ILE A 281 -17.24 -4.46 -13.51
N VAL A 282 -18.52 -4.10 -13.41
CA VAL A 282 -19.28 -3.45 -14.47
C VAL A 282 -19.79 -2.10 -13.98
N LEU A 283 -19.56 -1.04 -14.77
CA LEU A 283 -19.98 0.33 -14.47
C LEU A 283 -20.88 0.84 -15.61
N ASP A 284 -22.13 1.12 -15.29
CA ASP A 284 -23.13 1.67 -16.21
C ASP A 284 -23.34 3.17 -15.93
N GLY A 285 -23.54 3.95 -17.00
CA GLY A 285 -23.77 5.39 -16.96
C GLY A 285 -22.88 6.15 -17.95
N PRO A 286 -23.18 7.44 -18.22
CA PRO A 286 -22.43 8.27 -19.16
C PRO A 286 -21.10 8.76 -18.56
N LEU A 287 -20.24 7.81 -18.18
CA LEU A 287 -18.92 8.05 -17.61
C LEU A 287 -17.86 8.18 -18.69
N SER A 288 -16.98 9.17 -18.57
CA SER A 288 -15.76 9.25 -19.37
C SER A 288 -14.74 8.17 -18.95
N ASP A 289 -13.76 7.90 -19.80
CA ASP A 289 -12.70 6.92 -19.51
C ASP A 289 -11.89 7.30 -18.25
N ASP A 290 -11.61 8.59 -18.05
CA ASP A 290 -10.97 9.09 -16.82
C ASP A 290 -11.84 8.81 -15.59
N GLN A 291 -13.15 9.06 -15.66
CA GLN A 291 -14.05 8.77 -14.55
C GLN A 291 -14.11 7.28 -14.24
N ARG A 292 -14.16 6.42 -15.28
CA ARG A 292 -14.13 4.95 -15.11
C ARG A 292 -12.83 4.50 -14.44
N ALA A 293 -11.69 4.98 -14.91
CA ALA A 293 -10.38 4.66 -14.33
C ALA A 293 -10.29 5.09 -12.86
N ARG A 294 -10.80 6.28 -12.52
CA ARG A 294 -10.80 6.79 -11.14
C ARG A 294 -11.76 6.05 -10.22
N ILE A 295 -12.91 5.60 -10.71
CA ILE A 295 -13.83 4.75 -9.95
C ILE A 295 -13.20 3.35 -9.74
N LEU A 296 -12.55 2.80 -10.76
CA LEU A 296 -11.88 1.51 -10.65
C LEU A 296 -10.74 1.57 -9.62
N ALA A 297 -9.94 2.63 -9.63
CA ALA A 297 -8.82 2.81 -8.70
C ALA A 297 -9.23 2.87 -7.21
N ILE A 298 -10.49 3.19 -6.90
CA ILE A 298 -11.00 3.18 -5.51
C ILE A 298 -11.57 1.82 -5.10
N ALA A 299 -11.84 0.91 -6.05
CA ALA A 299 -12.40 -0.41 -5.76
C ALA A 299 -11.48 -1.27 -4.88
N ASP A 300 -10.16 -1.12 -5.04
CA ASP A 300 -9.10 -1.79 -4.26
C ASP A 300 -8.82 -1.13 -2.90
N ARG A 301 -9.72 -0.25 -2.44
CA ARG A 301 -9.60 0.43 -1.14
C ARG A 301 -10.84 0.26 -0.27
N CYS A 302 -11.69 -0.71 -0.60
CA CYS A 302 -12.85 -1.01 0.21
C CYS A 302 -12.43 -1.69 1.54
N PRO A 303 -13.10 -1.43 2.67
CA PRO A 303 -12.71 -1.99 3.97
C PRO A 303 -12.49 -3.51 4.00
N VAL A 304 -13.35 -4.29 3.33
CA VAL A 304 -13.24 -5.76 3.30
C VAL A 304 -12.00 -6.21 2.52
N ASP A 305 -11.69 -5.56 1.40
CA ASP A 305 -10.46 -5.81 0.62
C ASP A 305 -9.22 -5.56 1.47
N LEU A 306 -9.20 -4.44 2.22
CA LEU A 306 -8.10 -4.13 3.12
C LEU A 306 -7.92 -5.18 4.21
N SER A 307 -9.00 -5.71 4.80
CA SER A 307 -8.93 -6.78 5.80
C SER A 307 -8.41 -8.10 5.23
N LEU A 308 -8.78 -8.45 3.98
CA LEU A 308 -8.30 -9.66 3.31
C LEU A 308 -6.82 -9.57 2.94
N ILE A 309 -6.35 -8.41 2.49
CA ILE A 309 -4.95 -8.20 2.08
C ILE A 309 -4.02 -8.04 3.28
N ARG A 310 -4.43 -7.28 4.31
CA ARG A 310 -3.59 -6.98 5.48
C ARG A 310 -3.60 -8.09 6.53
N GLY A 311 -4.56 -9.01 6.45
CA GLY A 311 -4.84 -9.98 7.50
C GLY A 311 -5.70 -9.39 8.62
N SER A 312 -6.27 -10.27 9.43
CA SER A 312 -7.13 -9.92 10.57
C SER A 312 -6.75 -10.74 11.79
N ASP A 313 -6.94 -10.18 12.99
CA ASP A 313 -6.82 -10.93 14.25
C ASP A 313 -8.16 -11.63 14.55
N VAL A 314 -8.11 -12.95 14.78
CA VAL A 314 -9.28 -13.78 15.08
C VAL A 314 -9.10 -14.38 16.46
N GLN A 315 -9.90 -13.90 17.41
CA GLN A 315 -9.86 -14.36 18.81
C GLN A 315 -10.96 -15.39 19.05
N THR A 316 -10.63 -16.45 19.79
CA THR A 316 -11.56 -17.56 20.09
C THR A 316 -11.75 -17.70 21.59
N GLU A 317 -13.01 -17.65 22.02
CA GLU A 317 -13.42 -17.94 23.39
C GLU A 317 -14.46 -19.07 23.40
N LEU A 318 -14.31 -20.02 24.32
CA LEU A 318 -15.28 -21.09 24.52
C LEU A 318 -16.18 -20.77 25.72
N LEU A 319 -17.48 -20.64 25.47
CA LEU A 319 -18.49 -20.53 26.51
C LEU A 319 -19.17 -21.88 26.73
N SER A 320 -19.45 -22.22 27.99
CA SER A 320 -20.31 -23.37 28.29
C SER A 320 -21.79 -23.05 27.99
N ALA A 321 -22.59 -24.09 27.74
CA ALA A 321 -24.02 -23.94 27.44
C ALA A 321 -24.80 -23.20 28.56
N SER A 322 -24.35 -23.28 29.82
CA SER A 322 -24.94 -22.55 30.94
C SER A 322 -24.53 -21.07 30.98
N GLN A 323 -23.40 -20.70 30.39
CA GLN A 323 -22.92 -19.32 30.32
C GLN A 323 -23.51 -18.55 29.13
N ALA A 324 -23.85 -19.23 28.04
CA ALA A 324 -24.48 -18.63 26.87
C ALA A 324 -25.96 -18.24 27.08
N ALA A 325 -26.61 -18.78 28.13
CA ALA A 325 -28.00 -18.52 28.47
C ALA A 325 -28.22 -17.31 29.39
N ASP A 326 -27.14 -16.64 29.83
CA ASP A 326 -27.24 -15.44 30.67
C ASP A 326 -27.44 -14.19 29.79
N PRO A 327 -28.63 -13.55 29.81
CA PRO A 327 -28.93 -12.41 28.96
C PRO A 327 -28.10 -11.15 29.27
N ALA A 328 -27.36 -11.12 30.40
CA ALA A 328 -26.56 -9.97 30.80
C ALA A 328 -25.24 -9.77 30.00
N ARG A 329 -24.88 -10.69 29.08
CA ARG A 329 -23.67 -10.58 28.23
C ARG A 329 -23.93 -10.38 26.74
N LEU A 330 -25.19 -10.31 26.33
CA LEU A 330 -25.61 -10.07 24.94
C LEU A 330 -25.93 -8.59 24.66
N ALA A 331 -25.54 -7.68 25.56
CA ALA A 331 -25.76 -6.23 25.47
C ALA A 331 -24.43 -5.47 25.48
#